data_AF-A0A659UDK6-F1
#
_entry.id   AF-A0A659UDK6-F1
#
_cell.length_a   1.000
_cell.length_b   1.000
_cell.length_c   1.000
_cell.angle_alpha   90.00
_cell.angle_beta   90.00
_cell.angle_gamma   90.00
#
_symmetry.space_group_name_H-M   'P 1'
#
loop_
_entity.id
_entity.type
_entity.pdbx_description
1 polymer ?
#
loop_
_entity_poly.entity_id
_entity_poly.type
_entity_poly.pdbx_seq_one_letter_code
_entity_poly.pdbx_strand_id
1 'polypeptide(L)'
;ETIVYGALDQVQSKTKQEPVTVFHQALDNVAPHVEVRSRRVGGATYQVPVDVRPERRQALAIRWLIAAARNRNETTMVDRLSGELMDAANNR
;
A
#
# COMPACT_ATOMS: atom_id res chain seq x y z
N GLU A 1 11.50 -6.88 -12.53
CA GLU A 1 10.29 -6.40 -13.23
C GLU A 1 9.20 -7.46 -13.33
N THR A 2 9.57 -8.72 -13.61
CA THR A 2 8.67 -9.88 -13.70
C THR A 2 7.67 -10.05 -12.56
N ILE A 3 8.02 -9.71 -11.31
CA ILE A 3 7.11 -9.83 -10.17
C ILE A 3 5.92 -8.87 -10.27
N VAL A 4 6.17 -7.61 -10.64
CA VAL A 4 5.13 -6.57 -10.68
C VAL A 4 4.19 -6.82 -11.85
N TYR A 5 4.75 -7.01 -13.05
CA TYR A 5 3.93 -7.32 -14.23
C TYR A 5 3.16 -8.63 -14.05
N GLY A 6 3.81 -9.70 -13.54
CA GLY A 6 3.10 -10.95 -13.26
C GLY A 6 2.00 -10.80 -12.22
N ALA A 7 2.17 -9.92 -11.22
CA ALA A 7 1.12 -9.65 -10.23
C ALA A 7 -0.07 -8.91 -10.88
N LEU A 8 0.20 -7.93 -11.73
CA LEU A 8 -0.84 -7.19 -12.47
C LEU A 8 -1.60 -8.11 -13.44
N ASP A 9 -0.91 -9.03 -14.13
CA ASP A 9 -1.53 -10.03 -15.01
C ASP A 9 -2.47 -10.96 -14.22
N GLN A 10 -2.05 -11.38 -13.02
CA GLN A 10 -2.90 -12.17 -12.13
C GLN A 10 -4.11 -11.39 -11.63
N VAL A 11 -3.93 -10.12 -11.27
CA VAL A 11 -5.03 -9.24 -10.86
C VAL A 11 -6.03 -9.15 -12.01
N GLN A 12 -5.58 -8.82 -13.22
CA GLN A 12 -6.43 -8.72 -14.40
C GLN A 12 -7.20 -10.02 -14.67
N SER A 13 -6.53 -11.17 -14.55
CA SER A 13 -7.15 -12.48 -14.77
C SER A 13 -8.27 -12.78 -13.75
N LYS A 14 -8.11 -12.34 -12.49
CA LYS A 14 -9.06 -12.60 -11.40
C LYS A 14 -10.20 -11.58 -11.34
N THR A 15 -9.90 -10.29 -11.44
CA THR A 15 -10.90 -9.21 -11.33
C THR A 15 -11.60 -8.91 -12.65
N LYS A 16 -11.01 -9.29 -13.79
CA LYS A 16 -11.43 -8.90 -15.14
C LYS A 16 -11.51 -7.38 -15.35
N GLN A 17 -10.79 -6.63 -14.51
CA GLN A 17 -10.68 -5.18 -14.57
C GLN A 17 -9.29 -4.78 -15.06
N GLU A 18 -9.17 -3.53 -15.46
CA GLU A 18 -7.89 -2.95 -15.82
C GLU A 18 -6.98 -2.92 -14.57
N PRO A 19 -5.81 -3.59 -14.59
CA PRO A 19 -5.02 -3.83 -13.38
C PRO A 19 -4.37 -2.56 -12.82
N VAL A 20 -4.08 -1.54 -13.64
CA VAL A 20 -3.55 -0.26 -13.18
C VAL A 20 -4.59 0.52 -12.36
N THR A 21 -5.87 0.41 -12.72
CA THR A 21 -6.99 1.02 -11.99
C THR A 21 -7.14 0.37 -10.62
N VAL A 22 -7.06 -0.97 -10.55
CA VAL A 22 -7.07 -1.70 -9.27
C VAL A 22 -5.86 -1.32 -8.43
N PHE A 23 -4.68 -1.16 -9.05
CA PHE A 23 -3.46 -0.72 -8.37
C PHE A 23 -3.61 0.69 -7.77
N HIS A 24 -4.15 1.64 -8.53
CA HIS A 24 -4.42 2.99 -8.02
C HIS A 24 -5.44 2.98 -6.88
N GLN A 25 -6.51 2.21 -7.00
CA GLN A 25 -7.49 2.06 -5.93
C GLN A 25 -6.87 1.48 -4.66
N ALA A 26 -6.03 0.44 -4.78
CA ALA A 26 -5.31 -0.13 -3.66
C ALA A 26 -4.37 0.89 -3.01
N LEU A 27 -3.64 1.68 -3.81
CA LEU A 27 -2.78 2.74 -3.29
C LEU A 27 -3.56 3.80 -2.53
N ASP A 28 -4.69 4.26 -3.07
CA ASP A 28 -5.51 5.30 -2.44
C ASP A 28 -6.11 4.82 -1.11
N ASN A 29 -6.49 3.55 -1.02
CA ASN A 29 -6.99 2.95 0.22
C ASN A 29 -5.90 2.83 1.31
N VAL A 30 -4.66 2.52 0.91
CA VAL A 30 -3.53 2.31 1.85
C VAL A 30 -2.81 3.62 2.19
N ALA A 31 -2.97 4.64 1.36
CA ALA A 31 -2.29 5.93 1.46
C ALA A 31 -2.68 6.72 2.74
N PRO A 32 -1.73 6.96 3.67
CA PRO A 32 -2.02 7.72 4.88
C PRO A 32 -2.14 9.21 4.59
N HIS A 33 -3.21 9.83 5.09
CA HIS A 33 -3.44 11.28 4.98
C HIS A 33 -2.74 12.06 6.11
N VAL A 34 -2.65 11.46 7.29
CA VAL A 34 -2.06 12.07 8.49
C VAL A 34 -0.99 11.13 9.05
N GLU A 35 0.14 11.69 9.46
CA GLU A 35 1.16 10.98 10.24
C GLU A 35 1.43 11.71 11.56
N VAL A 36 1.93 10.98 12.56
CA VAL A 36 2.34 11.59 13.82
C VAL A 36 3.81 11.98 13.77
N ARG A 37 4.12 13.18 14.25
CA ARG A 37 5.49 13.68 14.41
C ARG A 37 5.73 14.12 15.84
N SER A 38 6.89 13.75 16.37
CA SER A 38 7.35 14.19 17.67
C SER A 38 7.58 15.71 17.67
N ARG A 39 6.89 16.43 18.56
CA ARG A 39 7.03 17.87 18.76
C ARG A 39 7.15 18.18 20.25
N ARG A 40 8.05 19.10 20.59
CA ARG A 40 8.24 19.55 21.98
C ARG A 40 7.32 20.72 22.31
N VAL A 41 6.52 20.60 23.36
CA VAL A 41 5.59 21.62 23.83
C VAL A 41 5.67 21.68 25.35
N GLY A 42 5.92 22.87 25.91
CA GLY A 42 5.94 23.06 27.38
C GLY A 42 6.97 22.20 28.14
N GLY A 43 8.07 21.81 27.50
CA GLY A 43 9.13 20.99 28.13
C GLY A 43 9.01 19.48 27.91
N ALA A 44 7.84 18.97 27.50
CA ALA A 44 7.59 17.56 27.19
C ALA A 44 7.45 17.30 25.67
N THR A 45 7.63 16.04 25.25
CA THR A 45 7.53 15.62 23.84
C THR A 45 6.18 14.94 23.59
N TYR A 46 5.42 15.45 22.62
CA TYR A 46 4.12 14.92 22.22
C TYR A 46 4.15 14.46 20.76
N GLN A 47 3.29 13.52 20.41
CA GLN A 47 3.01 13.16 19.03
C GLN A 47 1.91 14.09 18.49
N VAL A 48 2.24 14.88 17.47
CA VAL A 48 1.32 15.83 16.85
C VAL A 48 0.94 15.31 15.46
N PRO A 49 -0.36 15.25 15.11
CA PRO A 49 -0.80 14.88 13.78
C PRO A 49 -0.41 15.97 12.77
N VAL A 50 0.16 15.56 11.64
CA VAL A 50 0.51 16.43 10.52
C VAL A 50 0.08 15.78 9.21
N ASP A 51 -0.32 16.61 8.24
CA ASP A 51 -0.67 16.12 6.90
C ASP A 51 0.55 15.54 6.17
N VAL A 52 0.34 14.40 5.52
CA VAL A 52 1.38 13.73 4.74
C VAL A 52 1.42 14.32 3.34
N ARG A 53 2.61 14.78 2.93
CA ARG A 53 2.83 15.27 1.55
C ARG A 53 2.50 14.18 0.51
N PRO A 54 1.92 14.52 -0.65
CA PRO A 54 1.50 13.54 -1.66
C PRO A 54 2.57 12.51 -2.07
N GLU A 55 3.80 12.98 -2.37
CA GLU A 55 4.92 12.11 -2.75
C GLU A 55 5.27 11.09 -1.64
N ARG A 56 5.27 11.54 -0.39
CA ARG A 56 5.55 10.70 0.77
C ARG A 56 4.43 9.69 1.00
N ARG A 57 3.18 10.11 0.80
CA ARG A 57 1.99 9.26 0.96
C ARG A 57 2.03 8.08 -0.02
N GLN A 58 2.36 8.33 -1.29
CA GLN A 58 2.55 7.26 -2.28
C GLN A 58 3.71 6.33 -1.89
N ALA A 59 4.85 6.88 -1.48
CA ALA A 59 6.00 6.07 -1.07
C ALA A 59 5.70 5.19 0.17
N LEU A 60 4.94 5.71 1.13
CA LEU A 60 4.49 4.95 2.30
C LEU A 60 3.52 3.84 1.90
N ALA A 61 2.53 4.13 1.05
CA ALA A 61 1.57 3.13 0.58
C ALA A 61 2.25 1.95 -0.13
N ILE A 62 3.14 2.23 -1.07
CA ILE A 62 3.92 1.20 -1.79
C ILE A 62 4.76 0.38 -0.81
N ARG A 63 5.42 1.04 0.15
CA ARG A 63 6.26 0.36 1.15
C ARG A 63 5.44 -0.57 2.02
N TRP A 64 4.26 -0.15 2.46
CA TRP A 64 3.36 -0.96 3.28
C TRP A 64 2.81 -2.13 2.50
N LEU A 65 2.36 -1.94 1.25
CA LEU A 65 1.91 -3.03 0.38
C LEU A 65 3.00 -4.09 0.18
N ILE A 66 4.24 -3.69 -0.11
CA ILE A 66 5.35 -4.64 -0.30
C ILE A 66 5.66 -5.38 1.01
N ALA A 67 5.65 -4.67 2.14
CA ALA A 67 5.93 -5.27 3.45
C ALA A 67 4.84 -6.28 3.85
N ALA A 68 3.57 -5.92 3.64
CA ALA A 68 2.43 -6.79 3.92
C ALA A 68 2.41 -8.00 3.00
N ALA A 69 2.58 -7.80 1.68
CA ALA A 69 2.70 -8.90 0.72
C ALA A 69 3.81 -9.90 1.10
N ARG A 70 4.97 -9.44 1.58
CA ARG A 70 6.05 -10.35 2.01
C ARG A 70 5.66 -11.26 3.18
N ASN A 71 4.76 -10.81 4.05
CA ASN A 71 4.32 -11.55 5.23
C ASN A 71 3.16 -12.53 4.94
N ARG A 72 2.64 -12.56 3.71
CA ARG A 72 1.56 -13.49 3.35
C ARG A 72 2.07 -14.92 3.12
N ASN A 73 1.13 -15.86 3.15
CA ASN A 73 1.40 -17.31 3.16
C ASN A 73 1.54 -17.94 1.76
N GLU A 74 1.30 -17.20 0.67
CA GLU A 74 1.36 -17.77 -0.68
C GLU A 74 2.79 -18.14 -1.09
N THR A 75 2.94 -19.00 -2.10
CA THR A 75 4.23 -19.58 -2.47
C THR A 75 5.15 -18.58 -3.17
N THR A 76 4.64 -17.80 -4.12
CA THR A 76 5.44 -16.87 -4.91
C THR A 76 5.15 -15.42 -4.56
N MET A 77 6.14 -14.53 -4.73
CA MET A 77 5.92 -13.09 -4.51
C MET A 77 4.87 -12.50 -5.48
N VAL A 78 4.69 -13.12 -6.65
CA VAL A 78 3.64 -12.75 -7.61
C VAL A 78 2.26 -12.99 -7.01
N ASP A 79 2.03 -14.18 -6.45
CA ASP A 79 0.76 -14.54 -5.81
C ASP A 79 0.49 -13.69 -4.57
N ARG A 80 1.53 -13.43 -3.77
CA ARG A 80 1.44 -12.59 -2.58
C ARG A 80 1.06 -11.15 -2.94
N LEU A 81 1.75 -10.56 -3.92
CA LEU A 81 1.52 -9.18 -4.32
C LEU A 81 0.16 -9.01 -5.01
N SER A 82 -0.25 -9.96 -5.87
CA SER A 82 -1.56 -9.92 -6.51
C SER A 82 -2.68 -10.07 -5.49
N GLY A 83 -2.52 -10.96 -4.50
CA GLY A 83 -3.41 -11.12 -3.36
C GLY A 83 -3.56 -9.82 -2.56
N GLU A 84 -2.43 -9.25 -2.14
CA GLU A 84 -2.42 -8.01 -1.37
C GLU A 84 -3.05 -6.83 -2.11
N LEU A 85 -2.79 -6.69 -3.42
CA LEU A 85 -3.39 -5.62 -4.22
C LEU A 85 -4.91 -5.76 -4.31
N MET A 86 -5.44 -6.98 -4.46
CA MET A 86 -6.88 -7.21 -4.48
C MET A 86 -7.52 -6.99 -3.10
N ASP A 87 -6.86 -7.41 -2.03
CA ASP A 87 -7.36 -7.20 -0.66
C ASP A 87 -7.38 -5.69 -0.33
N ALA A 88 -6.27 -4.99 -0.58
CA ALA A 88 -6.16 -3.55 -0.39
C ALA A 88 -7.18 -2.76 -1.22
N ALA A 89 -7.41 -3.12 -2.49
CA ALA A 89 -8.44 -2.49 -3.33
C ALA A 89 -9.86 -2.68 -2.77
N ASN A 90 -10.11 -3.78 -2.06
CA ASN A 90 -11.38 -4.09 -1.41
C ASN A 90 -11.46 -3.62 0.06
N ASN A 91 -10.48 -2.84 0.55
CA ASN A 91 -10.36 -2.41 1.95
C ASN A 91 -10.33 -3.58 2.95
N ARG A 92 -9.55 -4.62 2.64
CA ARG A 92 -9.35 -5.80 3.50
C ARG A 92 -7.89 -6.02 3.84
#